data_AF-A0A2M7FND9-F1
#
_entry.id   AF-A0A2M7FND9-F1
#
_cell.length_a   1.000
_cell.length_b   1.000
_cell.length_c   1.000
_cell.angle_alpha   90.00
_cell.angle_beta   90.00
_cell.angle_gamma   90.00
#
_symmetry.space_group_name_H-M   'P 1'
#
loop_
_entity.id
_entity.type
_entity.pdbx_description
1 polymer ?
#
loop_
_entity_poly.entity_id
_entity_poly.type
_entity_poly.pdbx_seq_one_letter_code
_entity_poly.pdbx_strand_id
1 'polypeptide(L)'
;MSNLTIAVDDNIIKQARVRAIQQGTSVSAKVREFLTSYAQGTSAPNPQLAAGQALIAAARSSQANSEGATWTRDDAYDRAYPGAANTASTPS
;
A
#
# COMPACT_ATOMS: atom_id res chain seq x y z
N MET A 1 24.15 10.87 -20.50
CA MET A 1 22.67 10.95 -20.63
C MET A 1 22.28 10.21 -21.90
N SER A 2 21.28 9.34 -21.85
CA SER A 2 20.74 8.64 -23.02
C SER A 2 19.38 9.22 -23.39
N ASN A 3 19.07 9.26 -24.69
CA ASN A 3 17.78 9.71 -25.21
C ASN A 3 16.92 8.49 -25.55
N LEU A 4 15.65 8.53 -25.18
CA LEU A 4 14.66 7.51 -25.50
C LEU A 4 13.58 8.12 -26.40
N THR A 5 13.37 7.53 -27.57
CA THR A 5 12.27 7.88 -28.48
C THR A 5 11.25 6.74 -28.48
N ILE A 6 10.00 7.07 -28.18
CA ILE A 6 8.87 6.14 -28.16
C ILE A 6 7.70 6.73 -28.94
N ALA A 7 6.98 5.88 -29.67
CA ALA A 7 5.72 6.25 -30.30
C ALA A 7 4.58 6.09 -29.27
N VAL A 8 3.83 7.15 -29.03
CA VAL A 8 2.67 7.19 -28.13
C VAL A 8 1.58 7.99 -28.81
N ASP A 9 0.32 7.63 -28.57
CA ASP A 9 -0.83 8.39 -29.07
C ASP A 9 -0.78 9.86 -28.62
N ASP A 10 -1.00 10.78 -29.57
CA ASP A 10 -0.94 12.22 -29.34
C ASP A 10 -1.94 12.70 -28.27
N ASN A 11 -3.11 12.08 -28.17
CA ASN A 11 -4.10 12.42 -27.16
C ASN A 11 -3.58 12.08 -25.76
N ILE A 12 -2.94 10.91 -25.60
CA ILE A 12 -2.29 10.52 -24.34
C ILE A 12 -1.21 11.53 -23.96
N ILE A 13 -0.37 11.96 -24.91
CA ILE A 13 0.67 12.96 -24.66
C ILE A 13 0.07 14.31 -24.23
N LYS A 14 -1.01 14.77 -24.86
CA LYS A 14 -1.70 16.01 -24.48
C LYS A 14 -2.23 15.93 -23.04
N GLN A 15 -2.94 14.86 -22.70
CA GLN A 15 -3.47 14.65 -21.35
C GLN A 15 -2.35 14.55 -20.30
N ALA A 16 -1.28 13.82 -20.61
CA ALA A 16 -0.12 13.69 -19.72
C ALA A 16 0.55 15.05 -19.46
N ARG A 17 0.65 15.92 -20.48
CA ARG A 17 1.20 17.28 -20.30
C ARG A 17 0.34 18.14 -19.39
N VAL A 18 -0.98 18.16 -19.60
CA VAL A 18 -1.91 18.91 -18.74
C VAL A 18 -1.76 18.47 -17.29
N ARG A 19 -1.75 17.15 -17.04
CA ARG A 19 -1.59 16.60 -15.70
C ARG A 19 -0.23 16.93 -15.08
N ALA A 20 0.85 16.86 -15.86
CA ALA A 20 2.19 17.19 -15.38
C ALA A 20 2.29 18.66 -14.96
N ILE A 21 1.71 19.58 -15.74
CA ILE A 21 1.68 21.01 -15.40
C ILE A 21 0.91 21.24 -14.09
N GLN A 22 -0.25 20.61 -13.93
CA GLN A 22 -1.03 20.70 -12.68
C GLN A 22 -0.25 20.20 -11.46
N GLN A 23 0.64 19.23 -11.65
CA GLN A 23 1.51 18.68 -10.60
C GLN A 23 2.84 19.43 -10.45
N GLY A 24 3.06 20.54 -11.18
CA GLY A 24 4.31 21.30 -11.15
C GLY A 24 5.52 20.52 -11.68
N THR A 25 5.30 19.58 -12.61
CA THR A 25 6.34 18.70 -13.16
C THR A 25 6.27 18.64 -14.69
N SER A 26 7.09 17.79 -15.31
CA SER A 26 7.09 17.54 -16.75
C SER A 26 6.84 16.06 -17.06
N VAL A 27 6.33 15.78 -18.26
CA VAL A 27 6.16 14.41 -18.76
C VAL A 27 7.51 13.68 -18.76
N SER A 28 8.58 14.32 -19.22
CA SER A 28 9.93 13.72 -19.23
C SER A 28 10.45 13.39 -17.83
N ALA A 29 10.14 14.22 -16.82
CA ALA A 29 10.48 13.92 -15.43
C ALA A 29 9.70 12.70 -14.93
N LYS A 30 8.41 12.60 -15.24
CA LYS A 30 7.57 11.45 -14.87
C LYS A 30 7.99 10.15 -15.56
N VAL A 31 8.36 10.21 -16.84
CA VAL A 31 8.90 9.04 -17.57
C VAL A 31 10.22 8.59 -16.95
N ARG A 32 11.10 9.52 -16.58
CA ARG A 32 12.36 9.19 -15.92
C ARG A 32 12.14 8.54 -14.55
N GLU A 33 11.24 9.09 -13.74
CA GLU A 33 10.86 8.54 -12.43
C GLU A 33 10.32 7.11 -12.59
N PHE A 34 9.41 6.91 -13.56
CA PHE A 34 8.84 5.60 -13.87
C PHE A 34 9.90 4.58 -14.33
N LEU A 35 10.78 4.96 -15.26
CA LEU A 35 11.83 4.04 -15.73
C LEU A 35 12.84 3.71 -14.63
N THR A 36 13.09 4.65 -13.72
CA THR A 36 13.96 4.43 -12.56
C THR A 36 13.33 3.43 -11.59
N SER A 37 12.04 3.59 -11.26
CA SER A 37 11.34 2.63 -10.39
C SER A 37 11.19 1.26 -11.05
N TYR A 38 10.95 1.23 -12.37
CA TYR A 38 10.89 0.01 -13.16
C TYR A 38 12.24 -0.74 -13.15
N ALA A 39 13.35 -0.05 -13.42
CA ALA A 39 14.68 -0.65 -13.46
C ALA A 39 15.17 -1.13 -12.09
N GLN A 40 14.80 -0.43 -11.01
CA GLN A 40 15.18 -0.81 -9.64
C GLN A 40 14.34 -2.00 -9.09
N GLY A 41 13.35 -2.48 -9.84
CA GLY A 41 12.40 -3.48 -9.32
C GLY A 41 11.46 -2.92 -8.25
N THR A 42 11.56 -1.63 -7.94
CA THR A 42 10.68 -0.88 -7.04
C THR A 42 9.38 -0.45 -7.73
N SER A 43 8.99 -1.10 -8.84
CA SER A 43 7.58 -1.26 -9.17
C SER A 43 6.93 -2.15 -8.10
N ALA A 44 7.03 -1.71 -6.84
CA ALA A 44 6.26 -2.23 -5.76
C ALA A 44 4.81 -2.12 -6.21
N PRO A 45 4.02 -3.20 -6.07
CA PRO A 45 2.58 -3.04 -6.05
C PRO A 45 2.31 -1.86 -5.13
N ASN A 46 1.56 -0.87 -5.60
CA ASN A 46 1.10 0.30 -4.84
C ASN A 46 1.18 -0.01 -3.34
N PRO A 47 1.92 0.73 -2.50
CA PRO A 47 2.17 0.35 -1.11
C PRO A 47 0.88 -0.01 -0.36
N GLN A 48 -0.26 0.58 -0.75
CA GLN A 48 -1.61 0.18 -0.31
C GLN A 48 -1.99 -1.26 -0.68
N LEU A 49 -1.75 -1.67 -1.92
CA LEU A 49 -1.95 -3.04 -2.42
C LEU A 49 -0.98 -4.03 -1.77
N ALA A 50 0.29 -3.66 -1.60
CA ALA A 50 1.27 -4.52 -0.93
C ALA A 50 0.91 -4.75 0.55
N ALA A 51 0.53 -3.69 1.27
CA ALA A 51 0.05 -3.79 2.64
C ALA A 51 -1.24 -4.60 2.74
N GLY A 52 -2.18 -4.41 1.80
CA GLY A 52 -3.42 -5.19 1.73
C GLY A 52 -3.16 -6.67 1.48
N GLN A 53 -2.24 -7.01 0.58
CA GLN A 53 -1.84 -8.40 0.32
C GLN A 53 -1.15 -9.04 1.52
N ALA A 54 -0.26 -8.30 2.20
CA ALA A 54 0.39 -8.77 3.42
C ALA A 54 -0.62 -9.05 4.54
N LEU A 55 -1.62 -8.18 4.71
CA LEU A 55 -2.71 -8.38 5.68
C LEU A 55 -3.54 -9.63 5.36
N ILE A 56 -3.93 -9.82 4.10
CA ILE A 56 -4.71 -10.99 3.66
C ILE A 56 -3.90 -12.28 3.85
N ALA A 57 -2.60 -12.26 3.52
CA ALA A 57 -1.72 -13.41 3.72
C ALA A 57 -1.59 -13.76 5.21
N ALA A 58 -1.39 -12.77 6.07
CA ALA A 58 -1.33 -12.94 7.51
C ALA A 58 -2.65 -13.50 8.07
N ALA A 59 -3.80 -12.98 7.60
CA ALA A 59 -5.11 -13.47 7.99
C ALA A 59 -5.33 -14.94 7.61
N ARG A 60 -4.90 -15.35 6.41
CA ARG A 60 -5.00 -16.76 5.96
C ARG A 60 -4.07 -17.70 6.71
N SER A 61 -2.89 -17.25 7.10
CA SER A 61 -1.94 -18.05 7.90
C SER A 61 -2.30 -18.11 9.37
N SER A 62 -3.16 -17.20 9.84
CA SER A 62 -3.56 -17.13 11.22
C SER A 62 -4.52 -18.26 11.57
N GLN A 63 -4.24 -18.96 12.66
CA GLN A 63 -5.19 -19.89 13.29
C GLN A 63 -6.14 -19.19 14.27
N ALA A 64 -6.11 -17.85 14.34
CA ALA A 64 -6.98 -17.10 15.24
C ALA A 64 -8.46 -17.22 14.78
N ASN A 65 -9.30 -17.77 15.66
CA ASN A 65 -10.75 -17.96 15.52
C ASN A 65 -11.20 -18.97 14.46
N SER A 66 -10.53 -20.11 14.36
CA SER A 66 -10.96 -21.25 13.51
C SER A 66 -12.29 -21.90 13.94
N GLU A 67 -12.84 -21.57 15.11
CA GLU A 67 -14.06 -22.20 15.66
C GLU A 67 -15.35 -21.39 15.44
N GLY A 68 -15.41 -20.54 14.40
CA GLY A 68 -16.67 -19.90 13.99
C GLY A 68 -17.24 -18.88 14.99
N ALA A 69 -16.38 -18.26 15.80
CA ALA A 69 -16.78 -17.22 16.74
C ALA A 69 -17.45 -16.05 15.98
N THR A 70 -18.76 -15.90 16.18
CA THR A 70 -19.53 -14.75 15.69
C THR A 70 -19.56 -13.73 16.81
N TRP A 71 -19.13 -12.51 16.53
CA TRP A 71 -19.19 -11.42 17.49
C TRP A 71 -20.27 -10.43 17.06
N THR A 72 -21.12 -10.07 18.00
CA THR A 72 -21.97 -8.90 17.85
C THR A 72 -21.16 -7.64 18.14
N ARG A 73 -21.71 -6.47 17.77
CA ARG A 73 -21.05 -5.18 18.02
C ARG A 73 -20.76 -4.98 19.51
N ASP A 74 -21.69 -5.39 20.37
CA ASP A 74 -21.59 -5.21 21.82
C ASP A 74 -20.52 -6.14 22.41
N ASP A 75 -20.40 -7.39 21.90
CA ASP A 75 -19.33 -8.32 22.29
C ASP A 75 -17.91 -7.78 21.99
N ALA A 76 -17.78 -6.99 20.93
CA ALA A 76 -16.50 -6.37 20.56
C ALA A 76 -16.15 -5.18 21.47
N TYR A 77 -17.15 -4.48 22.02
CA TYR A 77 -16.94 -3.37 22.95
C TYR A 77 -16.58 -3.85 24.36
N ASP A 78 -17.21 -4.93 24.84
CA ASP A 78 -16.99 -5.44 26.20
C ASP A 78 -15.76 -6.34 26.34
N ARG A 79 -15.05 -6.64 25.25
CA ARG A 79 -13.85 -7.47 25.30
C ARG A 79 -12.64 -6.69 25.83
N ALA A 80 -12.26 -6.95 27.07
CA ALA A 80 -11.00 -6.47 27.62
C ALA A 80 -9.83 -6.91 26.72
N TYR A 81 -9.04 -5.93 26.24
CA TYR A 81 -7.85 -6.21 25.45
C TYR A 81 -6.87 -7.05 26.30
N PRO A 82 -6.52 -8.29 25.90
CA PRO A 82 -5.72 -9.19 26.73
C PRO A 82 -4.29 -8.67 26.98
N GLY A 83 -3.82 -7.66 26.23
CA GLY A 83 -2.55 -7.00 26.48
C GLY A 83 -2.56 -5.99 27.64
N ALA A 84 -3.72 -5.64 28.20
CA ALA A 84 -3.81 -4.73 29.36
C ALA A 84 -3.53 -5.43 30.71
N ALA A 85 -3.58 -6.77 30.76
CA ALA A 85 -3.37 -7.53 31.99
C ALA A 85 -1.89 -7.73 32.36
N ASN A 86 -0.94 -7.40 31.48
CA ASN A 86 0.47 -7.76 31.64
C ASN A 86 1.38 -6.62 32.17
N THR A 87 0.80 -5.53 32.70
CA THR A 87 1.59 -4.40 33.25
C THR A 87 1.38 -4.17 34.75
N ALA A 88 0.67 -5.05 35.45
CA ALA A 88 0.33 -4.88 36.88
C ALA A 88 0.96 -5.92 37.81
N SER A 89 2.14 -6.46 37.49
CA SER A 89 2.85 -7.39 38.40
C SER A 89 4.36 -7.22 38.31
N THR A 90 4.88 -6.14 38.90
CA THR A 90 6.25 -6.09 39.40
C THR A 90 6.24 -5.41 40.78
N PRO A 91 6.32 -6.16 41.89
CA PRO A 91 6.56 -5.59 43.20
C PRO A 91 8.06 -5.63 43.55
N SER A 92 8.58 -4.53 44.09
CA SER A 92 9.66 -4.48 45.08
C SER A 92 9.55 -3.20 45.87
#